data_AF-A0A8J4YIK3-F1
#
_entry.id   AF-A0A8J4YIK3-F1
#
_cell.length_a   1.000
_cell.length_b   1.000
_cell.length_c   1.000
_cell.angle_alpha   90.00
_cell.angle_beta   90.00
_cell.angle_gamma   90.00
#
_symmetry.space_group_name_H-M   'P 1'
#
loop_
_entity.id
_entity.type
_entity.pdbx_description
1 polymer ?
#
loop_
_entity_poly.entity_id
_entity_poly.type
_entity_poly.pdbx_seq_one_letter_code
_entity_poly.pdbx_strand_id
1 'polypeptide(L)'
;MPAGSSSGAKRARAAPHQPGRGGKQPIEKGRWAAKGTKPLPEQASVKYVLVLLVVHVCRKVLFIPTEVKVMLYFLGLFVGSLICDFTPLPSVYMGQRDNVFNLYYVKVAWAWLLLVVGSFILLTSATIGCGHREVIKRNMLRLLVGTFMWFFWTQWFFGYVENRTGSCLGRAVIKNKAECNTLGNHWHSFDISGHAFLLVYINMFILEEAKAIDGWEGIRDQIRLEDHHRGEAQSDPGESKTPLETITPYDMAILKMNYEQFTPYIRCIFCAMTVMSVLSDVMLACTIIFFHTMPQKVAGGAIGIATWFLTYRVWFKWDASPGLPGCGLFQYQNIKEKTKEAPLRRRSSICKDHRESLPTFMGMPLYGLKKEKEDKKKEDKKTDYDRQEERTPEEYGEGGEGRVPAWTGPNGDSAASRSWRR
;
A
#
# COMPACT_ATOMS: atom_id res chain seq x y z
N MET A 1 -58.22 -40.07 -31.00
CA MET A 1 -58.67 -40.98 -29.92
C MET A 1 -57.91 -40.62 -28.64
N PRO A 2 -58.55 -40.75 -27.46
CA PRO A 2 -58.36 -39.88 -26.30
C PRO A 2 -57.42 -40.46 -25.23
N ALA A 3 -57.14 -39.62 -24.20
CA ALA A 3 -57.03 -39.93 -22.76
C ALA A 3 -56.03 -41.03 -22.31
N GLY A 4 -55.42 -41.01 -21.13
CA GLY A 4 -55.73 -40.35 -19.87
C GLY A 4 -54.99 -41.10 -18.75
N SER A 5 -54.88 -40.44 -17.60
CA SER A 5 -54.20 -40.85 -16.37
C SER A 5 -54.59 -42.22 -15.77
N SER A 6 -53.69 -42.80 -14.96
CA SER A 6 -53.93 -43.38 -13.60
C SER A 6 -52.65 -44.12 -13.15
N SER A 7 -52.03 -43.77 -12.03
CA SER A 7 -52.35 -44.05 -10.61
C SER A 7 -52.04 -45.48 -10.15
N GLY A 8 -51.38 -45.60 -8.99
CA GLY A 8 -51.00 -46.87 -8.37
C GLY A 8 -50.45 -46.68 -6.96
N ALA A 9 -51.35 -46.59 -5.99
CA ALA A 9 -51.11 -46.43 -4.57
C ALA A 9 -50.67 -47.74 -3.86
N LYS A 10 -49.95 -47.63 -2.73
CA LYS A 10 -50.05 -48.55 -1.57
C LYS A 10 -49.80 -47.80 -0.25
N ARG A 11 -50.32 -48.39 0.83
CA ARG A 11 -51.03 -47.80 1.98
C ARG A 11 -50.45 -48.32 3.29
N ALA A 12 -50.34 -47.49 4.34
CA ALA A 12 -50.35 -47.85 5.79
C ALA A 12 -49.95 -46.59 6.61
N ARG A 13 -50.48 -46.20 7.77
CA ARG A 13 -51.62 -46.58 8.64
C ARG A 13 -51.75 -45.41 9.67
N ALA A 14 -52.96 -44.92 9.97
CA ALA A 14 -53.26 -43.99 11.08
C ALA A 14 -53.45 -44.79 12.40
N ALA A 15 -53.48 -44.31 13.65
CA ALA A 15 -53.56 -43.02 14.38
C ALA A 15 -53.05 -43.33 15.85
N PRO A 16 -53.02 -42.46 16.90
CA PRO A 16 -54.07 -41.48 17.28
C PRO A 16 -53.58 -40.14 17.85
N HIS A 17 -54.56 -39.31 18.20
CA HIS A 17 -54.54 -37.87 18.45
C HIS A 17 -54.68 -37.52 19.96
N GLN A 18 -54.30 -36.28 20.30
CA GLN A 18 -54.68 -35.40 21.45
C GLN A 18 -53.67 -35.21 22.61
N PRO A 19 -53.72 -34.10 23.39
CA PRO A 19 -53.98 -32.69 23.01
C PRO A 19 -53.02 -31.68 23.70
N GLY A 20 -52.88 -30.47 23.13
CA GLY A 20 -52.69 -29.21 23.87
C GLY A 20 -51.38 -28.92 24.61
N ARG A 21 -50.64 -27.90 24.14
CA ARG A 21 -50.23 -26.72 24.94
C ARG A 21 -49.52 -25.72 24.03
N GLY A 22 -50.16 -24.57 23.83
CA GLY A 22 -49.51 -23.39 23.26
C GLY A 22 -48.42 -22.90 24.22
N GLY A 23 -47.18 -23.29 23.94
CA GLY A 23 -45.99 -22.66 24.52
C GLY A 23 -45.62 -21.47 23.66
N LYS A 24 -45.90 -20.25 24.15
CA LYS A 24 -45.23 -19.05 23.65
C LYS A 24 -43.73 -19.33 23.71
N GLN A 25 -43.02 -19.23 22.57
CA GLN A 25 -41.57 -19.25 22.57
C GLN A 25 -41.08 -18.18 23.56
N PRO A 26 -40.09 -18.46 24.41
CA PRO A 26 -39.53 -17.42 25.25
C PRO A 26 -38.96 -16.37 24.30
N ILE A 27 -39.51 -15.16 24.37
CA ILE A 27 -38.89 -13.97 23.81
C ILE A 27 -37.49 -13.93 24.42
N GLU A 28 -36.48 -14.23 23.60
CA GLU A 28 -35.08 -14.07 23.96
C GLU A 28 -34.87 -12.58 24.23
N LYS A 29 -35.01 -12.19 25.50
CA LYS A 29 -34.75 -10.83 25.94
C LYS A 29 -33.26 -10.57 25.76
N GLY A 30 -32.95 -9.76 24.75
CA GLY A 30 -31.73 -8.95 24.68
C GLY A 30 -30.45 -9.74 24.89
N ARG A 31 -30.13 -10.63 23.95
CA ARG A 31 -28.72 -10.95 23.70
C ARG A 31 -28.10 -9.66 23.16
N TRP A 32 -27.46 -8.90 24.04
CA TRP A 32 -26.74 -7.68 23.69
C TRP A 32 -25.80 -8.03 22.54
N ALA A 33 -26.14 -7.55 21.34
CA ALA A 33 -25.24 -7.60 20.21
C ALA A 33 -23.99 -6.82 20.63
N ALA A 34 -22.89 -7.54 20.86
CA ALA A 34 -21.60 -6.89 21.04
C ALA A 34 -21.38 -6.05 19.78
N LYS A 35 -21.45 -4.72 19.91
CA LYS A 35 -21.05 -3.79 18.85
C LYS A 35 -19.66 -4.22 18.42
N GLY A 36 -19.54 -4.64 17.15
CA GLY A 36 -18.46 -5.49 16.67
C GLY A 36 -17.09 -4.93 17.00
N THR A 37 -16.26 -5.71 17.69
CA THR A 37 -14.82 -5.46 17.69
C THR A 37 -14.33 -5.55 16.25
N LYS A 38 -13.51 -4.57 15.81
CA LYS A 38 -12.84 -4.63 14.51
C LYS A 38 -12.23 -6.04 14.32
N PRO A 39 -12.39 -6.64 13.15
CA PRO A 39 -11.95 -8.00 12.91
C PRO A 39 -10.45 -8.12 13.12
N LEU A 40 -10.05 -9.15 13.85
CA LEU A 40 -8.64 -9.44 14.10
C LEU A 40 -8.00 -10.00 12.82
N PRO A 41 -6.72 -9.69 12.56
CA PRO A 41 -5.98 -10.34 11.49
C PRO A 41 -5.89 -11.85 11.75
N GLU A 42 -5.96 -12.63 10.66
CA GLU A 42 -5.83 -14.08 10.71
C GLU A 42 -4.43 -14.48 11.22
N GLN A 43 -4.32 -15.66 11.86
CA GLN A 43 -3.06 -16.16 12.39
C GLN A 43 -2.02 -16.30 11.27
N ALA A 44 -0.87 -15.65 11.42
CA ALA A 44 0.19 -15.67 10.42
C ALA A 44 0.89 -17.04 10.39
N SER A 45 0.88 -17.69 9.23
CA SER A 45 1.67 -18.92 9.00
C SER A 45 3.17 -18.62 8.99
N VAL A 46 4.00 -19.53 9.49
CA VAL A 46 5.47 -19.43 9.44
C VAL A 46 5.97 -19.19 8.01
N LYS A 47 5.38 -19.87 7.02
CA LYS A 47 5.72 -19.68 5.60
C LYS A 47 5.46 -18.25 5.15
N TYR A 48 4.36 -17.66 5.58
CA TYR A 48 3.99 -16.29 5.26
C TYR A 48 4.95 -15.28 5.90
N VAL A 49 5.37 -15.52 7.15
CA VAL A 49 6.37 -14.68 7.83
C VAL A 49 7.72 -14.70 7.12
N LEU A 50 8.20 -15.87 6.70
CA LEU A 50 9.47 -15.98 5.95
C LEU A 50 9.40 -15.24 4.61
N VAL A 51 8.30 -15.37 3.87
CA VAL A 51 8.09 -14.62 2.61
C VAL A 51 8.09 -13.12 2.87
N LEU A 52 7.44 -12.65 3.93
CA LEU A 52 7.45 -11.23 4.29
C LEU A 52 8.86 -10.72 4.66
N LEU A 53 9.69 -11.54 5.29
CA LEU A 53 11.08 -11.21 5.58
C LEU A 53 11.87 -11.00 4.28
N VAL A 54 11.75 -11.93 3.33
CA VAL A 54 12.40 -11.80 2.01
C VAL A 54 11.91 -10.54 1.29
N VAL A 55 10.59 -10.31 1.24
CA VAL A 55 10.02 -9.10 0.64
C VAL A 55 10.50 -7.83 1.35
N HIS A 56 10.71 -7.87 2.66
CA HIS A 56 11.27 -6.74 3.42
C HIS A 56 12.71 -6.43 2.99
N VAL A 57 13.55 -7.44 2.83
CA VAL A 57 14.92 -7.28 2.33
C VAL A 57 14.91 -6.74 0.89
N CYS A 58 14.10 -7.32 0.01
CA CYS A 58 13.92 -6.83 -1.36
C CYS A 58 13.47 -5.37 -1.40
N ARG A 59 12.53 -4.99 -0.54
CA ARG A 59 12.08 -3.60 -0.38
C ARG A 59 13.23 -2.69 0.06
N LYS A 60 14.08 -3.12 0.99
CA LYS A 60 15.24 -2.31 1.41
C LYS A 60 16.22 -2.06 0.27
N VAL A 61 16.43 -3.03 -0.60
CA VAL A 61 17.32 -2.91 -1.76
C VAL A 61 16.72 -2.01 -2.86
N LEU A 62 15.44 -2.20 -3.20
CA LEU A 62 14.78 -1.44 -4.27
C LEU A 62 14.36 -0.02 -3.84
N PHE A 63 14.05 0.23 -2.58
CA PHE A 63 13.61 1.56 -2.13
C PHE A 63 14.76 2.43 -1.60
N ILE A 64 15.99 2.20 -2.08
CA ILE A 64 17.06 3.18 -1.95
C ILE A 64 16.57 4.47 -2.64
N PRO A 65 16.62 5.64 -1.96
CA PRO A 65 16.16 6.89 -2.56
C PRO A 65 16.83 7.10 -3.91
N THR A 66 16.00 7.36 -4.93
CA THR A 66 16.46 7.44 -6.33
C THR A 66 17.55 8.48 -6.52
N GLU A 67 17.51 9.57 -5.73
CA GLU A 67 18.53 10.62 -5.74
C GLU A 67 19.91 10.10 -5.34
N VAL A 68 19.98 9.28 -4.29
CA VAL A 68 21.25 8.65 -3.84
C VAL A 68 21.75 7.68 -4.90
N LYS A 69 20.85 6.91 -5.53
CA LYS A 69 21.23 5.94 -6.56
C LYS A 69 21.73 6.63 -7.84
N VAL A 70 21.10 7.74 -8.25
CA VAL A 70 21.57 8.57 -9.36
C VAL A 70 22.96 9.17 -9.05
N MET A 71 23.15 9.70 -7.83
CA MET A 71 24.45 10.23 -7.41
C MET A 71 25.53 9.13 -7.40
N LEU A 72 25.20 7.93 -6.92
CA LEU A 72 26.10 6.78 -6.92
C LEU A 72 26.50 6.37 -8.34
N TYR A 73 25.56 6.34 -9.29
CA TYR A 73 25.86 6.06 -10.69
C TYR A 73 26.72 7.14 -11.33
N PHE A 74 26.42 8.42 -11.08
CA PHE A 74 27.25 9.52 -11.58
C PHE A 74 28.67 9.42 -11.04
N LEU A 75 28.83 9.22 -9.73
CA LEU A 75 30.12 9.07 -9.08
C LEU A 75 30.88 7.84 -9.62
N GLY A 76 30.22 6.69 -9.75
CA GLY A 76 30.82 5.48 -10.29
C GLY A 76 31.25 5.62 -11.75
N LEU A 77 30.38 6.18 -12.60
CA LEU A 77 30.67 6.38 -14.02
C LEU A 77 31.73 7.45 -14.28
N PHE A 78 31.78 8.50 -13.45
CA PHE A 78 32.77 9.57 -13.63
C PHE A 78 34.08 9.24 -12.90
N VAL A 79 34.04 9.15 -11.57
CA VAL A 79 35.24 8.94 -10.73
C VAL A 79 35.75 7.52 -10.85
N GLY A 80 34.86 6.53 -10.79
CA GLY A 80 35.26 5.12 -10.92
C GLY A 80 35.90 4.83 -12.29
N SER A 81 35.32 5.35 -13.37
CA SER A 81 35.91 5.19 -14.71
C SER A 81 37.22 5.94 -14.87
N LEU A 82 37.35 7.15 -14.29
CA LEU A 82 38.60 7.89 -14.34
C LEU A 82 39.73 7.11 -13.66
N ILE A 83 39.48 6.54 -12.48
CA ILE A 83 40.46 5.72 -11.77
C ILE A 83 40.83 4.48 -12.58
N CYS A 84 39.85 3.76 -13.13
CA CYS A 84 40.10 2.52 -13.89
C CYS A 84 40.79 2.78 -15.23
N ASP A 85 40.55 3.93 -15.86
CA ASP A 85 41.25 4.33 -17.09
C ASP A 85 42.75 4.59 -16.83
N PHE A 86 43.12 5.09 -15.63
CA PHE A 86 44.52 5.26 -15.22
C PHE A 86 45.16 4.02 -14.57
N THR A 87 44.35 3.09 -14.08
CA THR A 87 44.80 1.86 -13.40
C THR A 87 44.15 0.64 -14.05
N PRO A 88 44.60 0.22 -15.24
CA PRO A 88 44.03 -0.92 -15.93
C PRO A 88 44.25 -2.19 -15.08
N LEU A 89 43.14 -2.77 -14.61
CA LEU A 89 43.17 -4.02 -13.87
C LEU A 89 43.37 -5.23 -14.81
N PRO A 90 44.03 -6.30 -14.35
CA PRO A 90 44.20 -7.51 -15.15
C PRO A 90 42.85 -8.13 -15.50
N SER A 91 42.75 -8.73 -16.69
CA SER A 91 41.51 -9.31 -17.18
C SER A 91 41.13 -10.56 -16.36
N VAL A 92 40.10 -10.43 -15.53
CA VAL A 92 39.41 -11.54 -14.86
C VAL A 92 38.25 -12.05 -15.73
N TYR A 93 37.63 -13.18 -15.37
CA TYR A 93 36.46 -13.74 -16.08
C TYR A 93 35.36 -12.69 -16.37
N MET A 94 35.13 -11.75 -15.44
CA MET A 94 34.17 -10.66 -15.60
C MET A 94 34.56 -9.59 -16.62
N GLY A 95 35.85 -9.51 -17.00
CA GLY A 95 36.36 -8.62 -18.05
C GLY A 95 36.37 -9.24 -19.44
N GLN A 96 36.07 -10.54 -19.57
CA GLN A 96 35.92 -11.18 -20.87
C GLN A 96 34.59 -10.77 -21.51
N ARG A 97 34.64 -10.38 -22.79
CA ARG A 97 33.44 -9.95 -23.55
C ARG A 97 32.40 -11.07 -23.70
N ASP A 98 32.83 -12.32 -23.61
CA ASP A 98 32.01 -13.52 -23.80
C ASP A 98 31.55 -14.17 -22.48
N ASN A 99 31.64 -13.44 -21.37
CA ASN A 99 31.10 -13.91 -20.09
C ASN A 99 29.59 -14.22 -20.22
N VAL A 100 29.13 -15.28 -19.55
CA VAL A 100 27.72 -15.72 -19.51
C VAL A 100 26.79 -14.56 -19.15
N PHE A 101 27.19 -13.71 -18.20
CA PHE A 101 26.40 -12.54 -17.82
C PHE A 101 26.30 -11.49 -18.94
N ASN A 102 27.36 -11.28 -19.72
CA ASN A 102 27.30 -10.33 -20.83
C ASN A 102 26.45 -10.89 -21.99
N LEU A 103 26.59 -12.18 -22.28
CA LEU A 103 25.91 -12.83 -23.40
C LEU A 103 24.41 -13.08 -23.15
N TYR A 104 24.02 -13.54 -21.95
CA TYR A 104 22.63 -13.89 -21.64
C TYR A 104 21.87 -12.77 -20.93
N TYR A 105 22.52 -12.05 -20.03
CA TYR A 105 21.85 -10.99 -19.29
C TYR A 105 21.93 -9.68 -20.08
N VAL A 106 23.11 -9.09 -20.26
CA VAL A 106 23.23 -7.74 -20.83
C VAL A 106 22.68 -7.65 -22.26
N LYS A 107 23.02 -8.61 -23.13
CA LYS A 107 22.57 -8.63 -24.53
C LYS A 107 21.06 -8.76 -24.70
N VAL A 108 20.40 -9.46 -23.78
CA VAL A 108 18.95 -9.76 -23.82
C VAL A 108 18.19 -9.06 -22.68
N ALA A 109 18.84 -8.11 -21.99
CA ALA A 109 18.37 -7.51 -20.75
C ALA A 109 17.00 -6.83 -20.91
N TRP A 110 16.77 -6.23 -22.08
CA TRP A 110 15.49 -5.57 -22.36
C TRP A 110 14.33 -6.56 -22.46
N ALA A 111 14.54 -7.75 -23.03
CA ALA A 111 13.51 -8.78 -23.08
C ALA A 111 13.19 -9.32 -21.68
N TRP A 112 14.22 -9.49 -20.83
CA TRP A 112 14.03 -9.84 -19.41
C TRP A 112 13.26 -8.75 -18.65
N LEU A 113 13.55 -7.47 -18.90
CA LEU A 113 12.81 -6.34 -18.36
C LEU A 113 11.33 -6.41 -18.77
N LEU A 114 11.04 -6.59 -20.05
CA LEU A 114 9.67 -6.71 -20.57
C LEU A 114 8.92 -7.88 -19.93
N LEU A 115 9.56 -9.03 -19.78
CA LEU A 115 8.94 -10.21 -19.18
C LEU A 115 8.66 -10.00 -17.68
N VAL A 116 9.66 -9.58 -16.91
CA VAL A 116 9.56 -9.47 -15.45
C VAL A 116 8.75 -8.22 -15.04
N VAL A 117 9.10 -7.05 -15.56
CA VAL A 117 8.40 -5.81 -15.19
C VAL A 117 7.06 -5.70 -15.91
N GLY A 118 6.94 -6.19 -17.14
CA GLY A 118 5.64 -6.22 -17.82
C GLY A 118 4.63 -7.12 -17.11
N SER A 119 5.04 -8.31 -16.65
CA SER A 119 4.17 -9.16 -15.84
C SER A 119 3.83 -8.50 -14.49
N PHE A 120 4.79 -7.83 -13.84
CA PHE A 120 4.52 -7.06 -12.62
C PHE A 120 3.46 -5.98 -12.82
N ILE A 121 3.62 -5.13 -13.85
CA ILE A 121 2.68 -4.04 -14.14
C ILE A 121 1.31 -4.60 -14.53
N LEU A 122 1.26 -5.70 -15.29
CA LEU A 122 0.00 -6.33 -15.69
C LEU A 122 -0.79 -6.81 -14.46
N LEU A 123 -0.14 -7.59 -13.58
CA LEU A 123 -0.80 -8.13 -12.39
C LEU A 123 -1.18 -7.03 -11.41
N THR A 124 -0.31 -6.03 -11.20
CA THR A 124 -0.60 -4.93 -10.28
C THR A 124 -1.71 -4.02 -10.80
N SER A 125 -1.73 -3.72 -12.10
CA SER A 125 -2.81 -2.93 -12.70
C SER A 125 -4.14 -3.68 -12.76
N ALA A 126 -4.12 -5.01 -12.91
CA ALA A 126 -5.33 -5.83 -12.89
C ALA A 126 -5.99 -5.88 -11.51
N THR A 127 -5.22 -5.91 -10.42
CA THR A 127 -5.78 -5.81 -9.05
C THR A 127 -6.29 -4.40 -8.77
N ILE A 128 -5.47 -3.35 -8.92
CA ILE A 128 -5.86 -1.97 -8.54
C ILE A 128 -6.98 -1.43 -9.47
N GLY A 129 -7.02 -1.87 -10.72
CA GLY A 129 -8.05 -1.48 -11.69
C GLY A 129 -9.35 -2.30 -11.60
N CYS A 130 -9.46 -3.27 -10.70
CA CYS A 130 -10.61 -4.19 -10.61
C CYS A 130 -10.99 -4.83 -11.96
N GLY A 131 -10.01 -5.08 -12.84
CA GLY A 131 -10.22 -5.62 -14.20
C GLY A 131 -10.58 -4.61 -15.29
N HIS A 132 -10.67 -3.31 -15.00
CA HIS A 132 -10.91 -2.27 -16.01
C HIS A 132 -9.75 -2.19 -17.00
N ARG A 133 -10.04 -2.49 -18.27
CA ARG A 133 -9.04 -2.53 -19.35
C ARG A 133 -8.32 -1.19 -19.56
N GLU A 134 -8.99 -0.06 -19.31
CA GLU A 134 -8.39 1.26 -19.51
C GLU A 134 -7.25 1.54 -18.52
N VAL A 135 -7.38 1.12 -17.26
CA VAL A 135 -6.31 1.24 -16.26
C VAL A 135 -5.12 0.35 -16.63
N ILE A 136 -5.40 -0.88 -17.11
CA ILE A 136 -4.34 -1.82 -17.55
C ILE A 136 -3.60 -1.26 -18.76
N LYS A 137 -4.33 -0.84 -19.82
CA LYS A 137 -3.76 -0.24 -21.03
C LYS A 137 -2.89 0.97 -20.69
N ARG A 138 -3.38 1.86 -19.82
CA ARG A 138 -2.64 3.06 -19.41
C ARG A 138 -1.32 2.71 -18.71
N ASN A 139 -1.33 1.74 -17.80
CA ASN A 139 -0.09 1.29 -17.14
C ASN A 139 0.85 0.54 -18.11
N MET A 140 0.31 -0.27 -19.03
CA MET A 140 1.11 -0.93 -20.09
C MET A 140 1.73 0.06 -21.07
N LEU A 141 1.09 1.21 -21.31
CA LEU A 141 1.62 2.27 -22.17
C LEU A 141 2.95 2.83 -21.63
N ARG A 142 3.19 2.82 -20.31
CA ARG A 142 4.50 3.19 -19.75
C ARG A 142 5.62 2.26 -20.24
N LEU A 143 5.35 0.96 -20.27
CA LEU A 143 6.29 -0.05 -20.76
C LEU A 143 6.56 0.13 -22.27
N LEU A 144 5.51 0.45 -23.03
CA LEU A 144 5.64 0.76 -24.46
C LEU A 144 6.51 2.01 -24.69
N VAL A 145 6.27 3.09 -23.95
CA VAL A 145 7.06 4.33 -24.02
C VAL A 145 8.52 4.05 -23.66
N GLY A 146 8.78 3.26 -22.61
CA GLY A 146 10.14 2.86 -22.24
C GLY A 146 10.83 2.07 -23.35
N THR A 147 10.12 1.16 -23.99
CA THR A 147 10.64 0.33 -25.10
C THR A 147 10.96 1.17 -26.32
N PHE A 148 10.08 2.12 -26.65
CA PHE A 148 10.31 3.08 -27.71
C PHE A 148 11.57 3.92 -27.46
N MET A 149 11.74 4.44 -26.24
CA MET A 149 12.93 5.22 -25.88
C MET A 149 14.20 4.39 -25.97
N TRP A 150 14.20 3.16 -25.45
CA TRP A 150 15.34 2.25 -25.57
C TRP A 150 15.70 1.98 -27.04
N PHE A 151 14.71 1.67 -27.88
CA PHE A 151 14.92 1.41 -29.30
C PHE A 151 15.46 2.65 -30.02
N PHE A 152 14.88 3.82 -29.76
CA PHE A 152 15.32 5.10 -30.32
C PHE A 152 16.79 5.39 -30.01
N TRP A 153 17.19 5.29 -28.73
CA TRP A 153 18.56 5.59 -28.33
C TRP A 153 19.55 4.57 -28.90
N THR A 154 19.26 3.27 -28.76
CA THR A 154 20.22 2.22 -29.12
C THR A 154 20.34 1.97 -30.62
N GLN A 155 19.23 1.95 -31.35
CA GLN A 155 19.25 1.59 -32.78
C GLN A 155 19.50 2.79 -33.68
N TRP A 156 18.97 3.95 -33.31
CA TRP A 156 19.03 5.14 -34.16
C TRP A 156 20.09 6.14 -33.68
N PHE A 157 19.97 6.63 -32.44
CA PHE A 157 20.83 7.74 -31.98
C PHE A 157 22.30 7.34 -31.82
N PHE A 158 22.61 6.20 -31.18
CA PHE A 158 24.00 5.77 -31.00
C PHE A 158 24.70 5.50 -32.34
N GLY A 159 24.03 4.82 -33.27
CA GLY A 159 24.55 4.61 -34.63
C GLY A 159 24.76 5.93 -35.40
N TYR A 160 23.84 6.89 -35.23
CA TYR A 160 23.98 8.22 -35.83
C TYR A 160 25.21 8.98 -35.30
N VAL A 161 25.43 8.98 -33.98
CA VAL A 161 26.60 9.63 -33.35
C VAL A 161 27.89 8.96 -33.78
N GLU A 162 27.93 7.62 -33.83
CA GLU A 162 29.11 6.87 -34.24
C GLU A 162 29.53 7.19 -35.68
N ASN A 163 28.58 7.31 -36.61
CA ASN A 163 28.87 7.62 -38.01
C ASN A 163 29.25 9.10 -38.21
N ARG A 164 28.76 10.01 -37.36
CA ARG A 164 29.06 11.45 -37.44
C ARG A 164 30.39 11.83 -36.82
N THR A 165 30.76 11.18 -35.72
CA THR A 165 32.00 11.47 -34.97
C THR A 165 33.20 10.67 -35.48
N GLY A 166 32.94 9.62 -36.25
CA GLY A 166 33.97 8.71 -36.71
C GLY A 166 34.77 9.18 -37.92
N SER A 167 35.98 8.65 -38.01
CA SER A 167 36.86 8.81 -39.16
C SER A 167 37.49 7.47 -39.53
N CYS A 168 37.73 7.28 -40.82
CA CYS A 168 38.35 6.07 -41.34
C CYS A 168 39.89 6.20 -41.25
N LEU A 169 40.53 5.39 -40.39
CA LEU A 169 41.99 5.31 -40.33
C LEU A 169 42.51 4.71 -41.63
N GLY A 170 43.14 5.54 -42.49
CA GLY A 170 43.71 5.13 -43.77
C GLY A 170 43.22 5.96 -44.97
N ARG A 171 41.97 6.46 -44.96
CA ARG A 171 41.43 7.38 -45.98
C ARG A 171 40.34 8.28 -45.39
N ALA A 172 40.70 9.51 -45.06
CA ALA A 172 39.80 10.51 -44.44
C ALA A 172 38.62 10.97 -45.33
N VAL A 173 38.60 10.59 -46.60
CA VAL A 173 37.54 10.95 -47.56
C VAL A 173 36.26 10.13 -47.33
N ILE A 174 36.38 8.92 -46.79
CA ILE A 174 35.24 8.01 -46.57
C ILE A 174 34.54 8.39 -45.27
N LYS A 175 33.27 8.79 -45.38
CA LYS A 175 32.44 9.26 -44.26
C LYS A 175 31.48 8.19 -43.72
N ASN A 176 31.48 7.00 -44.31
CA ASN A 176 30.58 5.92 -43.94
C ASN A 176 31.35 4.78 -43.26
N LYS A 177 30.91 4.38 -42.06
CA LYS A 177 31.46 3.23 -41.34
C LYS A 177 31.45 1.94 -42.17
N ALA A 178 30.31 1.66 -42.82
CA ALA A 178 30.14 0.45 -43.63
C ALA A 178 31.17 0.39 -44.78
N GLU A 179 31.38 1.51 -45.46
CA GLU A 179 32.31 1.62 -46.59
C GLU A 179 33.78 1.60 -46.15
N CYS A 180 34.10 2.15 -44.98
CA CYS A 180 35.44 2.06 -44.40
C CYS A 180 35.81 0.61 -44.05
N ASN A 181 34.86 -0.13 -43.44
CA ASN A 181 35.08 -1.51 -43.03
C ASN A 181 35.15 -2.48 -44.22
N THR A 182 34.35 -2.26 -45.28
CA THR A 182 34.42 -3.09 -46.50
C THR A 182 35.76 -2.94 -47.22
N LEU A 183 36.42 -1.79 -47.07
CA LEU A 183 37.76 -1.53 -47.59
C LEU A 183 38.89 -2.04 -46.67
N GLY A 184 38.55 -2.74 -45.58
CA GLY A 184 39.52 -3.31 -44.64
C GLY A 184 40.18 -2.30 -43.71
N ASN A 185 39.70 -1.06 -43.67
CA ASN A 185 40.22 -0.01 -42.79
C ASN A 185 39.48 -0.01 -41.44
N HIS A 186 40.15 0.47 -40.40
CA HIS A 186 39.58 0.54 -39.06
C HIS A 186 38.86 1.88 -38.84
N TRP A 187 37.58 1.84 -38.45
CA TRP A 187 36.82 3.03 -38.08
C TRP A 187 37.14 3.46 -36.66
N HIS A 188 37.58 4.70 -36.45
CA HIS A 188 37.78 5.26 -35.11
C HIS A 188 36.70 6.31 -34.86
N SER A 189 35.83 6.04 -33.90
CA SER A 189 34.64 6.85 -33.58
C SER A 189 34.44 7.00 -32.09
N PHE A 190 33.67 8.02 -31.73
CA PHE A 190 33.12 8.12 -30.40
C PHE A 190 31.89 7.22 -30.29
N ASP A 191 32.09 6.02 -29.73
CA ASP A 191 31.02 5.05 -29.49
C ASP A 191 30.45 5.23 -28.08
N ILE A 192 29.22 5.73 -27.97
CA ILE A 192 28.53 5.88 -26.69
C ILE A 192 28.29 4.49 -26.10
N SER A 193 28.65 4.28 -24.84
CA SER A 193 28.49 2.96 -24.23
C SER A 193 27.02 2.58 -24.07
N GLY A 194 26.52 1.75 -24.99
CA GLY A 194 25.16 1.22 -24.97
C GLY A 194 24.88 0.36 -23.73
N HIS A 195 25.89 -0.36 -23.23
CA HIS A 195 25.78 -1.16 -22.00
C HIS A 195 25.61 -0.27 -20.76
N ALA A 196 26.40 0.80 -20.63
CA ALA A 196 26.24 1.74 -19.52
C ALA A 196 24.87 2.42 -19.54
N PHE A 197 24.41 2.85 -20.73
CA PHE A 197 23.05 3.37 -20.92
C PHE A 197 21.98 2.37 -20.48
N LEU A 198 22.04 1.14 -21.02
CA LEU A 198 21.02 0.11 -20.82
C LEU A 198 20.90 -0.29 -19.34
N LEU A 199 22.03 -0.51 -18.67
CA LEU A 199 22.06 -0.96 -17.27
C LEU A 199 21.55 0.12 -16.31
N VAL A 200 21.94 1.38 -16.51
CA VAL A 200 21.43 2.51 -15.73
C VAL A 200 19.93 2.70 -15.99
N TYR A 201 19.50 2.64 -17.26
CA TYR A 201 18.10 2.85 -17.63
C TYR A 201 17.17 1.77 -17.08
N ILE A 202 17.55 0.48 -17.22
CA ILE A 202 16.81 -0.66 -16.64
C ILE A 202 16.65 -0.49 -15.13
N ASN A 203 17.72 -0.15 -14.41
CA ASN A 203 17.65 0.06 -12.98
C ASN A 203 16.68 1.18 -12.59
N MET A 204 16.79 2.34 -13.24
CA MET A 204 15.90 3.47 -12.97
C MET A 204 14.43 3.16 -13.28
N PHE A 205 14.18 2.40 -14.35
CA PHE A 205 12.84 1.93 -14.71
C PHE A 205 12.25 0.98 -13.65
N ILE A 206 13.03 -0.01 -13.21
CA ILE A 206 12.61 -0.98 -12.17
C ILE A 206 12.25 -0.24 -10.87
N LEU A 207 13.08 0.71 -10.43
CA LEU A 207 12.89 1.43 -9.17
C LEU A 207 11.59 2.25 -9.15
N GLU A 208 11.22 2.86 -10.28
CA GLU A 208 9.97 3.61 -10.38
C GLU A 208 8.75 2.69 -10.41
N GLU A 209 8.74 1.65 -11.24
CA GLU A 209 7.61 0.72 -11.30
C GLU A 209 7.44 -0.05 -9.98
N ALA A 210 8.53 -0.36 -9.28
CA ALA A 210 8.51 -0.98 -7.96
C ALA A 210 7.76 -0.16 -6.90
N LYS A 211 7.60 1.17 -7.07
CA LYS A 211 6.83 2.00 -6.13
C LYS A 211 5.37 1.58 -6.00
N ALA A 212 4.82 0.87 -7.00
CA ALA A 212 3.48 0.29 -6.93
C ALA A 212 3.32 -0.74 -5.79
N ILE A 213 4.39 -1.28 -5.20
CA ILE A 213 4.26 -2.20 -4.05
C ILE A 213 4.28 -1.49 -2.69
N ASP A 214 4.52 -0.19 -2.62
CA ASP A 214 4.47 0.53 -1.34
C ASP A 214 3.02 0.61 -0.86
N GLY A 215 2.76 0.22 0.39
CA GLY A 215 1.40 0.13 0.92
C GLY A 215 0.57 -1.09 0.45
N TRP A 216 1.12 -1.99 -0.39
CA TRP A 216 0.38 -3.14 -0.94
C TRP A 216 -0.19 -4.10 0.13
N GLU A 217 0.56 -4.31 1.21
CA GLU A 217 0.12 -5.17 2.32
C GLU A 217 -1.09 -4.57 3.06
N GLY A 218 -1.24 -3.24 3.04
CA GLY A 218 -2.36 -2.54 3.66
C GLY A 218 -3.69 -2.71 2.91
N ILE A 219 -3.66 -3.11 1.63
CA ILE A 219 -4.87 -3.34 0.82
C ILE A 219 -5.75 -4.43 1.47
N ARG A 220 -5.14 -5.48 2.03
CA ARG A 220 -5.87 -6.54 2.74
C ARG A 220 -6.68 -5.99 3.92
N ASP A 221 -6.08 -5.10 4.71
CA ASP A 221 -6.75 -4.51 5.87
C ASP A 221 -7.86 -3.54 5.44
N GLN A 222 -7.68 -2.85 4.31
CA GLN A 222 -8.72 -2.00 3.73
C GLN A 222 -9.93 -2.78 3.23
N ILE A 223 -9.71 -3.88 2.50
CA ILE A 223 -10.79 -4.78 2.07
C ILE A 223 -11.55 -5.30 3.31
N ARG A 224 -10.82 -5.66 4.37
CA ARG A 224 -11.43 -6.11 5.62
C ARG A 224 -12.26 -5.02 6.30
N LEU A 225 -11.73 -3.80 6.43
CA LEU A 225 -12.47 -2.68 7.03
C LEU A 225 -13.73 -2.33 6.23
N GLU A 226 -13.65 -2.39 4.91
CA GLU A 226 -14.76 -2.06 4.03
C GLU A 226 -15.85 -3.14 4.01
N ASP A 227 -15.48 -4.43 3.99
CA ASP A 227 -16.42 -5.56 4.18
C ASP A 227 -17.20 -5.39 5.50
N HIS A 228 -16.53 -4.95 6.57
CA HIS A 228 -17.18 -4.68 7.86
C HIS A 228 -18.09 -3.45 7.83
N HIS A 229 -17.65 -2.34 7.24
CA HIS A 229 -18.48 -1.14 7.13
C HIS A 229 -19.73 -1.42 6.28
N ARG A 230 -19.64 -2.15 5.17
CA ARG A 230 -20.82 -2.54 4.37
C ARG A 230 -21.75 -3.49 5.11
N GLY A 231 -21.21 -4.36 5.95
CA GLY A 231 -22.01 -5.23 6.83
C GLY A 231 -22.71 -4.50 7.97
N GLU A 232 -22.12 -3.41 8.48
CA GLU A 232 -22.65 -2.60 9.59
C GLU A 232 -23.41 -1.33 9.17
N ALA A 233 -23.34 -0.93 7.89
CA ALA A 233 -23.98 0.25 7.29
C ALA A 233 -25.51 0.29 7.39
N GLN A 234 -26.15 -0.73 7.98
CA GLN A 234 -27.53 -0.65 8.43
C GLN A 234 -27.72 0.23 9.70
N SER A 235 -26.66 0.73 10.35
CA SER A 235 -26.80 1.28 11.72
C SER A 235 -26.08 2.56 12.18
N ASP A 236 -25.11 3.17 11.48
CA ASP A 236 -24.54 4.48 11.94
C ASP A 236 -23.85 5.31 10.80
N PRO A 237 -24.25 6.58 10.49
CA PRO A 237 -23.69 7.38 9.39
C PRO A 237 -22.36 8.12 9.66
N GLY A 238 -21.59 7.74 10.69
CA GLY A 238 -20.59 8.64 11.30
C GLY A 238 -19.10 8.26 11.21
N GLU A 239 -18.70 7.07 10.76
CA GLU A 239 -17.31 6.60 10.90
C GLU A 239 -16.51 6.64 9.58
N SER A 240 -15.31 7.23 9.66
CA SER A 240 -14.29 7.47 8.61
C SER A 240 -14.50 6.89 7.21
N LYS A 241 -14.61 7.79 6.22
CA LYS A 241 -14.59 7.47 4.78
C LYS A 241 -13.41 6.57 4.42
N THR A 242 -13.69 5.34 4.03
CA THR A 242 -12.67 4.42 3.50
C THR A 242 -12.38 4.78 2.04
N PRO A 243 -11.11 4.71 1.57
CA PRO A 243 -10.79 5.01 0.16
C PRO A 243 -11.51 4.13 -0.88
N LEU A 244 -12.16 3.04 -0.45
CA LEU A 244 -12.91 2.11 -1.29
C LEU A 244 -14.43 2.35 -1.26
N GLU A 245 -14.92 3.36 -0.54
CA GLU A 245 -16.37 3.63 -0.40
C GLU A 245 -17.04 3.96 -1.74
N THR A 246 -16.29 4.54 -2.68
CA THR A 246 -16.77 4.91 -4.03
C THR A 246 -16.86 3.71 -4.98
N ILE A 247 -16.35 2.54 -4.61
CA ILE A 247 -16.26 1.37 -5.50
C ILE A 247 -17.59 0.58 -5.49
N THR A 248 -18.02 0.12 -6.67
CA THR A 248 -19.21 -0.72 -6.86
C THR A 248 -19.02 -2.08 -6.16
N PRO A 249 -20.06 -2.69 -5.55
CA PRO A 249 -19.94 -4.01 -4.90
C PRO A 249 -19.42 -5.12 -5.82
N TYR A 250 -19.69 -5.04 -7.13
CA TYR A 250 -19.14 -5.94 -8.13
C TYR A 250 -17.61 -5.82 -8.26
N ASP A 251 -17.10 -4.59 -8.32
CA ASP A 251 -15.66 -4.32 -8.43
C ASP A 251 -14.91 -4.73 -7.17
N MET A 252 -15.56 -4.66 -5.99
CA MET A 252 -14.99 -5.14 -4.72
C MET A 252 -14.77 -6.66 -4.72
N ALA A 253 -15.74 -7.42 -5.23
CA ALA A 253 -15.61 -8.88 -5.35
C ALA A 253 -14.46 -9.28 -6.29
N ILE A 254 -14.33 -8.58 -7.43
CA ILE A 254 -13.21 -8.79 -8.36
C ILE A 254 -11.87 -8.41 -7.71
N LEU A 255 -11.82 -7.29 -6.98
CA LEU A 255 -10.62 -6.85 -6.28
C LEU A 255 -10.14 -7.92 -5.28
N LYS A 256 -11.04 -8.47 -4.47
CA LYS A 256 -10.72 -9.51 -3.48
C LYS A 256 -10.17 -10.76 -4.15
N MET A 257 -10.86 -11.24 -5.19
CA MET A 257 -10.44 -12.42 -5.95
C MET A 257 -9.06 -12.22 -6.61
N ASN A 258 -8.87 -11.10 -7.31
CA ASN A 258 -7.61 -10.77 -7.97
C ASN A 258 -6.48 -10.56 -6.95
N TYR A 259 -6.76 -9.93 -5.81
CA TYR A 259 -5.76 -9.69 -4.77
C TYR A 259 -5.27 -10.99 -4.13
N GLU A 260 -6.18 -11.89 -3.75
CA GLU A 260 -5.82 -13.18 -3.16
C GLU A 260 -5.04 -14.06 -4.15
N GLN A 261 -5.47 -14.09 -5.41
CA GLN A 261 -4.82 -14.89 -6.45
C GLN A 261 -3.47 -14.31 -6.89
N PHE A 262 -3.37 -13.00 -7.13
CA PHE A 262 -2.19 -12.38 -7.73
C PHE A 262 -1.10 -11.98 -6.73
N THR A 263 -1.42 -11.70 -5.47
CA THR A 263 -0.42 -11.31 -4.45
C THR A 263 0.78 -12.25 -4.33
N PRO A 264 0.64 -13.60 -4.29
CA PRO A 264 1.82 -14.48 -4.23
C PRO A 264 2.72 -14.36 -5.47
N TYR A 265 2.13 -14.23 -6.66
CA TYR A 265 2.88 -14.03 -7.91
C TYR A 265 3.57 -12.66 -7.94
N ILE A 266 2.88 -11.60 -7.53
CA ILE A 266 3.43 -10.24 -7.45
C ILE A 266 4.64 -10.21 -6.50
N ARG A 267 4.58 -10.90 -5.36
CA ARG A 267 5.72 -11.02 -4.44
C ARG A 267 6.91 -11.75 -5.06
N CYS A 268 6.66 -12.85 -5.78
CA CYS A 268 7.71 -13.60 -6.49
C CYS A 268 8.36 -12.74 -7.58
N ILE A 269 7.56 -12.07 -8.40
CA ILE A 269 8.04 -11.17 -9.46
C ILE A 269 8.79 -9.98 -8.87
N PHE A 270 8.34 -9.42 -7.74
CA PHE A 270 9.06 -8.35 -7.03
C PHE A 270 10.45 -8.79 -6.55
N CYS A 271 10.58 -10.04 -6.08
CA CYS A 271 11.89 -10.62 -5.77
C CYS A 271 12.74 -10.74 -7.04
N ALA A 272 12.18 -11.20 -8.15
CA ALA A 272 12.88 -11.27 -9.44
C ALA A 272 13.33 -9.88 -9.95
N MET A 273 12.49 -8.85 -9.81
CA MET A 273 12.84 -7.45 -10.10
C MET A 273 14.02 -6.97 -9.25
N THR A 274 14.06 -7.36 -7.98
CA THR A 274 15.17 -7.03 -7.07
C THR A 274 16.47 -7.68 -7.54
N VAL A 275 16.44 -8.99 -7.85
CA VAL A 275 17.61 -9.71 -8.36
C VAL A 275 18.10 -9.08 -9.66
N MET A 276 17.19 -8.74 -10.57
CA MET A 276 17.51 -8.06 -11.82
C MET A 276 18.15 -6.69 -11.59
N SER A 277 17.66 -5.89 -10.63
CA SER A 277 18.28 -4.61 -10.29
C SER A 277 19.71 -4.78 -9.75
N VAL A 278 19.92 -5.74 -8.84
CA VAL A 278 21.25 -6.04 -8.28
C VAL A 278 22.20 -6.54 -9.37
N LEU A 279 21.73 -7.42 -10.25
CA LEU A 279 22.52 -7.89 -11.38
C LEU A 279 22.91 -6.73 -12.31
N SER A 280 21.99 -5.80 -12.58
CA SER A 280 22.31 -4.60 -13.35
C SER A 280 23.35 -3.71 -12.67
N ASP A 281 23.29 -3.55 -11.33
CA ASP A 281 24.28 -2.79 -10.57
C ASP A 281 25.68 -3.43 -10.64
N VAL A 282 25.75 -4.76 -10.48
CA VAL A 282 27.01 -5.52 -10.61
C VAL A 282 27.58 -5.42 -12.03
N MET A 283 26.74 -5.59 -13.05
CA MET A 283 27.20 -5.48 -14.44
C MET A 283 27.61 -4.05 -14.80
N LEU A 284 26.99 -3.03 -14.20
CA LEU A 284 27.40 -1.64 -14.38
C LEU A 284 28.80 -1.42 -13.77
N ALA A 285 29.07 -1.96 -12.58
CA ALA A 285 30.40 -1.93 -11.98
C ALA A 285 31.45 -2.63 -12.86
N CYS A 286 31.13 -3.80 -13.42
CA CYS A 286 32.00 -4.48 -14.38
C CYS A 286 32.24 -3.63 -15.64
N THR A 287 31.20 -2.92 -16.12
CA THR A 287 31.31 -2.01 -17.28
C THR A 287 32.23 -0.84 -17.00
N ILE A 288 32.17 -0.27 -15.79
CA ILE A 288 33.06 0.80 -15.35
C ILE A 288 34.53 0.35 -15.36
N ILE A 289 34.79 -0.89 -14.92
CA ILE A 289 36.15 -1.42 -14.76
C ILE A 289 36.78 -1.85 -16.10
N PHE A 290 36.06 -2.60 -16.95
CA PHE A 290 36.69 -3.36 -18.03
C PHE A 290 36.44 -2.86 -19.46
N PHE A 291 35.44 -2.00 -19.70
CA PHE A 291 34.96 -1.72 -21.07
C PHE A 291 34.79 -0.24 -21.36
N HIS A 292 35.11 0.24 -22.57
CA HIS A 292 35.00 1.65 -23.00
C HIS A 292 35.89 2.65 -22.24
N THR A 293 36.02 3.85 -22.78
CA THR A 293 36.67 5.00 -22.11
C THR A 293 35.68 5.76 -21.23
N MET A 294 36.18 6.51 -20.23
CA MET A 294 35.33 7.30 -19.32
C MET A 294 34.30 8.18 -20.04
N PRO A 295 34.64 8.97 -21.07
CA PRO A 295 33.66 9.87 -21.70
C PRO A 295 32.50 9.10 -22.37
N GLN A 296 32.79 7.93 -22.96
CA GLN A 296 31.79 7.06 -23.58
C GLN A 296 30.82 6.46 -22.56
N LYS A 297 31.35 6.04 -21.39
CA LYS A 297 30.56 5.50 -20.26
C LYS A 297 29.66 6.57 -19.65
N VAL A 298 30.22 7.75 -19.37
CA VAL A 298 29.51 8.88 -18.77
C VAL A 298 28.39 9.36 -19.70
N ALA A 299 28.65 9.49 -21.00
CA ALA A 299 27.62 9.86 -21.98
C ALA A 299 26.44 8.87 -21.97
N GLY A 300 26.72 7.56 -22.01
CA GLY A 300 25.68 6.52 -21.99
C GLY A 300 24.83 6.58 -20.71
N GLY A 301 25.47 6.64 -19.55
CA GLY A 301 24.76 6.73 -18.27
C GLY A 301 23.95 8.02 -18.10
N ALA A 302 24.49 9.16 -18.55
CA ALA A 302 23.79 10.45 -18.51
C ALA A 302 22.52 10.42 -19.38
N ILE A 303 22.58 9.84 -20.58
CA ILE A 303 21.41 9.66 -21.46
C ILE A 303 20.37 8.76 -20.77
N GLY A 304 20.80 7.70 -20.10
CA GLY A 304 19.91 6.80 -19.35
C GLY A 304 19.15 7.52 -18.22
N ILE A 305 19.88 8.31 -17.41
CA ILE A 305 19.30 9.12 -16.32
C ILE A 305 18.38 10.20 -16.91
N ALA A 306 18.80 10.90 -17.96
CA ALA A 306 18.00 11.93 -18.60
C ALA A 306 16.69 11.36 -19.17
N THR A 307 16.73 10.20 -19.82
CA THR A 307 15.55 9.53 -20.37
C THR A 307 14.57 9.15 -19.27
N TRP A 308 15.05 8.60 -18.17
CA TRP A 308 14.24 8.33 -16.98
C TRP A 308 13.63 9.60 -16.40
N PHE A 309 14.41 10.67 -16.26
CA PHE A 309 13.95 11.93 -15.69
C PHE A 309 12.85 12.55 -16.56
N LEU A 310 13.06 12.62 -17.87
CA LEU A 310 12.08 13.15 -18.82
C LEU A 310 10.78 12.35 -18.81
N THR A 311 10.86 11.02 -18.75
CA THR A 311 9.66 10.16 -18.72
C THR A 311 8.94 10.23 -17.37
N TYR A 312 9.57 9.82 -16.28
CA TYR A 312 8.92 9.65 -14.98
C TYR A 312 8.77 10.95 -14.16
N ARG A 313 9.68 11.92 -14.30
CA ARG A 313 9.64 13.16 -13.50
C ARG A 313 8.95 14.33 -14.21
N VAL A 314 8.85 14.30 -15.54
CA VAL A 314 8.24 15.37 -16.34
C VAL A 314 6.99 14.88 -17.05
N TRP A 315 7.12 13.96 -18.02
CA TRP A 315 6.01 13.59 -18.91
C TRP A 315 4.89 12.84 -18.19
N PHE A 316 5.20 11.84 -17.36
CA PHE A 316 4.20 11.01 -16.67
C PHE A 316 3.41 11.75 -15.57
N LYS A 317 3.73 13.02 -15.32
CA LYS A 317 2.96 13.89 -14.43
C LYS A 317 1.85 14.66 -15.14
N TRP A 318 1.85 14.68 -16.48
CA TRP A 318 0.82 15.37 -17.25
C TRP A 318 -0.47 14.54 -17.35
N ASP A 319 -1.62 15.19 -17.38
CA ASP A 319 -2.93 14.51 -17.35
C ASP A 319 -3.20 13.62 -18.57
N ALA A 320 -2.62 13.96 -19.72
CA ALA A 320 -2.72 13.17 -20.96
C ALA A 320 -1.73 12.00 -21.03
N SER A 321 -0.90 11.81 -20.01
CA SER A 321 0.15 10.79 -19.97
C SER A 321 -0.34 9.48 -19.34
N PRO A 322 0.45 8.39 -19.43
CA PRO A 322 0.19 7.14 -18.73
C PRO A 322 0.01 7.26 -17.19
N GLY A 323 0.41 8.38 -16.59
CA GLY A 323 0.33 8.61 -15.15
C GLY A 323 1.39 7.83 -14.35
N LEU A 324 1.55 8.23 -13.09
CA LEU A 324 2.53 7.64 -12.16
C LEU A 324 2.17 6.20 -11.76
N PRO A 325 3.19 5.36 -11.45
CA PRO A 325 2.97 4.00 -10.96
C PRO A 325 2.22 4.01 -9.62
N GLY A 326 1.25 3.10 -9.48
CA GLY A 326 0.42 2.96 -8.28
C GLY A 326 -0.87 3.77 -8.27
N CYS A 327 -1.11 4.64 -9.27
CA CYS A 327 -2.41 5.28 -9.48
C CYS A 327 -3.41 4.32 -10.13
N GLY A 328 -4.47 3.93 -9.41
CA GLY A 328 -5.60 3.19 -9.97
C GLY A 328 -6.94 3.67 -9.42
N LEU A 329 -7.95 2.79 -9.36
CA LEU A 329 -9.32 3.18 -9.03
C LEU A 329 -9.46 3.75 -7.60
N PHE A 330 -8.55 3.36 -6.70
CA PHE A 330 -8.46 3.86 -5.34
C PHE A 330 -6.99 4.06 -4.92
N GLN A 331 -6.78 4.93 -3.93
CA GLN A 331 -5.45 5.27 -3.44
C GLN A 331 -5.10 4.46 -2.18
N TYR A 332 -4.11 3.57 -2.28
CA TYR A 332 -3.63 2.72 -1.18
C TYR A 332 -2.27 3.15 -0.59
N GLN A 333 -1.52 4.02 -1.27
CA GLN A 333 -0.14 4.38 -0.88
C GLN A 333 -0.07 5.36 0.32
N ASN A 334 -1.05 6.25 0.52
CA ASN A 334 -1.02 7.32 1.54
C ASN A 334 -1.19 6.84 3.01
N ILE A 335 -1.31 5.54 3.25
CA ILE A 335 -1.67 5.00 4.57
C ILE A 335 -0.46 4.98 5.53
N LYS A 336 0.76 4.98 4.99
CA LYS A 336 2.00 4.95 5.77
C LYS A 336 2.21 6.24 6.57
N GLU A 337 1.68 7.37 6.11
CA GLU A 337 1.66 8.63 6.86
C GLU A 337 0.58 8.60 7.96
N LYS A 338 -0.65 8.19 7.64
CA LYS A 338 -1.74 8.09 8.65
C LYS A 338 -1.43 7.12 9.81
N THR A 339 -0.68 6.04 9.56
CA THR A 339 -0.31 5.09 10.62
C THR A 339 0.83 5.61 11.51
N LYS A 340 1.71 6.48 10.97
CA LYS A 340 2.76 7.14 11.76
C LYS A 340 2.23 8.29 12.62
N GLU A 341 1.13 8.91 12.19
CA GLU A 341 0.48 10.01 12.92
C GLU A 341 -0.59 9.57 13.90
N ALA A 342 -0.96 8.28 13.95
CA ALA A 342 -1.68 7.78 15.11
C ALA A 342 -0.72 7.92 16.30
N PRO A 343 -0.96 8.84 17.26
CA PRO A 343 -0.19 8.80 18.48
C PRO A 343 -0.40 7.38 19.01
N LEU A 344 0.69 6.67 19.30
CA LEU A 344 0.66 5.53 20.19
C LEU A 344 0.15 6.06 21.53
N ARG A 345 -1.15 6.34 21.62
CA ARG A 345 -1.88 6.44 22.85
C ARG A 345 -2.01 5.01 23.30
N ARG A 346 -0.88 4.47 23.76
CA ARG A 346 -0.82 3.46 24.79
C ARG A 346 -1.65 4.09 25.90
N ARG A 347 -2.95 3.80 25.90
CA ARG A 347 -3.85 4.16 26.99
C ARG A 347 -3.40 3.21 28.09
N SER A 348 -2.30 3.57 28.76
CA SER A 348 -2.01 3.04 30.08
C SER A 348 -3.28 3.35 30.86
N SER A 349 -4.04 2.31 31.17
CA SER A 349 -5.05 2.36 32.20
C SER A 349 -4.33 2.50 33.54
N ILE A 350 -3.63 3.62 33.73
CA ILE A 350 -3.32 4.14 35.05
C ILE A 350 -4.60 4.86 35.45
N CYS A 351 -5.25 4.30 36.48
CA CYS A 351 -6.48 4.77 37.08
C CYS A 351 -6.61 6.29 37.00
N LYS A 352 -7.53 6.78 36.16
CA LYS A 352 -8.20 8.03 36.49
C LYS A 352 -9.29 7.66 37.48
N ASP A 353 -9.06 8.09 38.71
CA ASP A 353 -9.98 7.99 39.83
C ASP A 353 -11.26 8.79 39.51
N HIS A 354 -12.17 8.17 38.78
CA HIS A 354 -13.56 8.60 38.71
C HIS A 354 -14.34 7.71 39.66
N ARG A 355 -14.82 8.34 40.74
CA ARG A 355 -15.56 7.82 41.90
C ARG A 355 -16.83 7.00 41.60
N GLU A 356 -17.11 6.66 40.34
CA GLU A 356 -18.31 5.93 39.90
C GLU A 356 -18.03 4.83 38.85
N SER A 357 -16.78 4.40 38.68
CA SER A 357 -16.48 3.28 37.77
C SER A 357 -16.73 1.93 38.45
N LEU A 358 -17.59 1.10 37.85
CA LEU A 358 -17.82 -0.28 38.27
C LEU A 358 -16.52 -1.09 38.04
N PRO A 359 -16.12 -1.94 39.00
CA PRO A 359 -14.96 -2.82 38.78
C PRO A 359 -15.23 -3.72 37.57
N THR A 360 -14.30 -3.75 36.65
CA THR A 360 -14.33 -4.60 35.46
C THR A 360 -13.47 -5.85 35.69
N PHE A 361 -13.95 -7.02 35.27
CA PHE A 361 -13.16 -8.25 35.21
C PHE A 361 -12.99 -8.65 33.74
N MET A 362 -11.74 -8.79 33.28
CA MET A 362 -11.40 -8.97 31.85
C MET A 362 -12.07 -7.95 30.90
N GLY A 363 -12.23 -6.70 31.36
CA GLY A 363 -12.83 -5.62 30.57
C GLY A 363 -14.37 -5.60 30.56
N MET A 364 -15.04 -6.55 31.23
CA MET A 364 -16.50 -6.60 31.35
C MET A 364 -16.94 -5.98 32.69
N PRO A 365 -17.89 -5.02 32.73
CA PRO A 365 -18.31 -4.40 33.99
C PRO A 365 -19.15 -5.38 34.83
N LEU A 366 -18.79 -5.55 36.10
CA LEU A 366 -19.54 -6.41 37.04
C LEU A 366 -20.76 -5.65 37.58
N TYR A 367 -21.88 -5.73 36.86
CA TYR A 367 -23.15 -5.09 37.26
C TYR A 367 -23.81 -5.73 38.49
N GLY A 368 -23.47 -6.98 38.84
CA GLY A 368 -23.99 -7.65 40.04
C GLY A 368 -23.64 -6.92 41.34
N LEU A 369 -22.42 -6.38 41.42
CA LEU A 369 -21.94 -5.61 42.57
C LEU A 369 -22.62 -4.24 42.70
N LYS A 370 -23.18 -3.69 41.60
CA LYS A 370 -23.93 -2.43 41.66
C LYS A 370 -25.24 -2.63 42.42
N LYS A 371 -25.95 -3.72 42.10
CA LYS A 371 -27.21 -4.07 42.76
C LYS A 371 -26.98 -4.33 44.24
N GLU A 372 -25.92 -5.07 44.57
CA GLU A 372 -25.55 -5.35 45.96
C GLU A 372 -25.16 -4.09 46.76
N LYS A 373 -24.47 -3.13 46.12
CA LYS A 373 -24.19 -1.81 46.72
C LYS A 373 -25.43 -0.93 46.86
N GLU A 374 -26.34 -0.96 45.90
CA GLU A 374 -27.61 -0.22 45.96
C GLU A 374 -28.55 -0.81 47.03
N ASP A 375 -28.55 -2.13 47.18
CA ASP A 375 -29.35 -2.83 48.20
C ASP A 375 -28.79 -2.57 49.60
N LYS A 376 -27.46 -2.64 49.80
CA LYS A 376 -26.82 -2.21 51.05
C LYS A 376 -27.09 -0.76 51.41
N LYS A 377 -27.03 0.15 50.41
CA LYS A 377 -27.29 1.58 50.64
C LYS A 377 -28.75 1.86 51.01
N LYS A 378 -29.68 1.00 50.59
CA LYS A 378 -31.10 1.07 51.02
C LYS A 378 -31.29 0.52 52.42
N GLU A 379 -30.59 -0.56 52.79
CA GLU A 379 -30.59 -1.08 54.17
C GLU A 379 -30.00 -0.07 55.15
N ASP A 380 -28.86 0.53 54.82
CA ASP A 380 -28.21 1.55 55.66
C ASP A 380 -29.12 2.78 55.87
N LYS A 381 -29.80 3.24 54.80
CA LYS A 381 -30.77 4.36 54.89
C LYS A 381 -31.99 4.03 55.74
N LYS A 382 -32.44 2.78 55.71
CA LYS A 382 -33.59 2.32 56.52
C LYS A 382 -33.22 2.28 58.00
N THR A 383 -32.02 1.78 58.30
CA THR A 383 -31.48 1.69 59.66
C THR A 383 -31.24 3.07 60.28
N ASP A 384 -30.87 4.07 59.47
CA ASP A 384 -30.67 5.46 59.92
C ASP A 384 -32.01 6.18 60.18
N TYR A 385 -33.05 5.84 59.41
CA TYR A 385 -34.42 6.32 59.64
C TYR A 385 -34.99 5.75 60.95
N ASP A 386 -34.84 4.44 61.17
CA ASP A 386 -35.31 3.76 62.39
C ASP A 386 -34.55 4.28 63.64
N ARG A 387 -33.27 4.66 63.51
CA ARG A 387 -32.46 5.26 64.58
C ARG A 387 -32.82 6.72 64.89
N GLN A 388 -33.34 7.47 63.93
CA GLN A 388 -33.85 8.83 64.15
C GLN A 388 -35.22 8.82 64.82
N GLU A 389 -36.05 7.82 64.56
CA GLU A 389 -37.39 7.67 65.16
C GLU A 389 -37.33 7.30 66.66
N GLU A 390 -36.28 6.60 67.10
CA GLU A 390 -36.07 6.25 68.53
C GLU A 390 -35.51 7.41 69.40
N ARG A 391 -35.14 8.57 68.83
CA ARG A 391 -34.41 9.62 69.56
C ARG A 391 -35.21 10.91 69.84
N THR A 392 -36.49 10.79 70.15
CA THR A 392 -37.28 11.90 70.73
C THR A 392 -38.22 11.41 71.84
N PRO A 393 -37.97 11.81 73.09
CA PRO A 393 -39.01 12.12 74.06
C PRO A 393 -39.10 13.63 74.33
N GLU A 394 -40.30 14.03 74.72
CA GLU A 394 -40.88 15.35 75.01
C GLU A 394 -40.06 16.26 75.94
N GLU A 395 -40.05 17.59 75.69
CA GLU A 395 -40.39 18.63 76.71
C GLU A 395 -40.63 20.04 76.09
N TYR A 396 -41.47 20.82 76.79
CA TYR A 396 -42.20 22.05 76.48
C TYR A 396 -41.38 23.35 76.23
N GLY A 397 -42.01 24.33 75.57
CA GLY A 397 -41.95 25.74 76.03
C GLY A 397 -41.79 26.87 75.00
N GLU A 398 -42.93 27.50 74.65
CA GLU A 398 -43.19 28.92 74.33
C GLU A 398 -42.31 29.77 73.37
N GLY A 399 -43.00 30.41 72.41
CA GLY A 399 -42.90 31.86 72.22
C GLY A 399 -42.58 32.38 70.82
N GLY A 400 -43.52 33.13 70.23
CA GLY A 400 -43.18 34.34 69.45
C GLY A 400 -43.38 34.34 67.94
N GLU A 401 -44.60 34.69 67.53
CA GLU A 401 -45.00 35.52 66.38
C GLU A 401 -44.05 35.76 65.18
N GLY A 402 -44.58 35.48 63.98
CA GLY A 402 -44.80 36.57 63.02
C GLY A 402 -44.09 36.51 61.65
N ARG A 403 -44.94 36.54 60.61
CA ARG A 403 -44.75 37.23 59.32
C ARG A 403 -44.21 36.42 58.12
N VAL A 404 -45.15 35.90 57.32
CA VAL A 404 -45.07 35.83 55.84
C VAL A 404 -45.62 37.16 55.28
N PRO A 405 -45.53 37.51 53.97
CA PRO A 405 -44.85 36.89 52.83
C PRO A 405 -44.12 37.92 51.93
N ALA A 406 -43.52 37.48 50.80
CA ALA A 406 -43.94 37.94 49.46
C ALA A 406 -42.95 37.57 48.34
N TRP A 407 -43.52 36.99 47.29
CA TRP A 407 -43.01 36.88 45.93
C TRP A 407 -43.40 38.13 45.14
N THR A 408 -42.49 38.69 44.32
CA THR A 408 -42.78 39.45 43.10
C THR A 408 -41.56 39.45 42.16
N GLY A 409 -41.73 39.02 40.89
CA GLY A 409 -40.82 39.38 39.77
C GLY A 409 -41.26 40.74 39.15
N PRO A 410 -41.07 41.03 37.85
CA PRO A 410 -40.03 40.64 36.87
C PRO A 410 -39.42 41.88 36.13
N ASN A 411 -38.52 41.62 35.17
CA ASN A 411 -38.06 42.50 34.06
C ASN A 411 -37.07 43.64 34.33
N GLY A 412 -36.08 43.75 33.43
CA GLY A 412 -35.17 44.88 33.31
C GLY A 412 -33.99 44.57 32.38
N ASP A 413 -34.25 44.58 31.06
CA ASP A 413 -33.23 44.60 30.02
C ASP A 413 -32.23 45.75 30.24
N SER A 414 -30.95 45.51 30.00
CA SER A 414 -30.03 46.54 29.48
C SER A 414 -28.79 45.90 28.89
N ALA A 415 -28.71 45.96 27.57
CA ALA A 415 -27.50 45.80 26.79
C ALA A 415 -26.47 46.86 27.20
N ALA A 416 -25.22 46.45 27.42
CA ALA A 416 -24.08 47.34 27.26
C ALA A 416 -22.84 46.53 26.87
N SER A 417 -22.39 46.82 25.66
CA SER A 417 -21.11 46.47 25.08
C SER A 417 -19.93 46.76 26.02
N ARG A 418 -18.93 45.88 26.00
CA ARG A 418 -17.53 46.31 26.10
C ARG A 418 -16.59 45.26 25.52
N SER A 419 -16.04 45.65 24.39
CA SER A 419 -14.91 45.04 23.70
C SER A 419 -13.58 45.45 24.34
N TRP A 420 -12.57 44.62 24.05
CA TRP A 420 -11.12 44.87 23.97
C TRP A 420 -10.18 44.42 25.10
N ARG A 421 -9.09 43.82 24.58
CA ARG A 421 -7.75 43.50 25.13
C ARG A 421 -7.64 42.12 25.80
N ARG A 422 -6.66 41.29 25.45
CA ARG A 422 -5.54 41.39 24.52
C ARG A 422 -5.06 39.98 24.18
#